data_AF-A0A2A4C7W8-F1
#
_entry.id   AF-A0A2A4C7W8-F1
#
_cell.length_a   1.000
_cell.length_b   1.000
_cell.length_c   1.000
_cell.angle_alpha   90.00
_cell.angle_beta   90.00
_cell.angle_gamma   90.00
#
_symmetry.space_group_name_H-M   'P 1'
#
loop_
_entity.id
_entity.type
_entity.pdbx_description
1 polymer ?
#
loop_
_entity_poly.entity_id
_entity_poly.type
_entity_poly.pdbx_seq_one_letter_code
_entity_poly.pdbx_strand_id
1 'polypeptide(L)'
;MRGWDLSPDTRWRLYSATSRNEKAIHDLQAAETQYKIDAANEIKRDGSNSAAVTRLQSSNSPLDRVNAILAQANLPVSMLIEGGELRAKQSGSIYSFARMSDGERAALVFAAEVVAAPNGAIFVIDEPELHLHPSIVVPLLEALISERPECGFVVCTHELDLPSGSSSATLVLVRGSTWQGDAIATWEIDVLGDPGQIPEWLRVDLIGSRRKILFIEGTSTSLDQPLYALLFPSVSVRSRESCREVMRAVEGLRAAETFHRAQVFGLVDHDGMGAERVAELEANGIFPLPIFAVESLYYSADVLRVLADRQAQTLGLSVDQMIREATMAAITALKSRGVAEHLASRIAERQMRDQLLLAMPERQAMTEGTRSEIEITIASPYPAELDRINRMIDVEDVEAVVSRYPVRESGVLSSLARALHFNGRSDYERAALTMIGADVNLRTTLKNRLGNLTAQLA
;
A
#
# COMPACT_ATOMS: atom_id res chain seq x y z
N MET A 1 1.79 -47.99 2.23
CA MET A 1 2.38 -46.64 2.37
C MET A 1 2.88 -46.28 3.79
N ARG A 2 2.79 -47.15 4.82
CA ARG A 2 3.21 -46.80 6.21
C ARG A 2 4.73 -46.81 6.49
N GLY A 3 5.59 -47.12 5.52
CA GLY A 3 7.03 -47.30 5.74
C GLY A 3 7.84 -46.01 5.87
N TRP A 4 7.38 -44.91 5.24
CA TRP A 4 8.12 -43.65 5.19
C TRP A 4 7.87 -42.79 6.44
N ASP A 5 6.67 -42.85 7.02
CA ASP A 5 6.27 -42.05 8.20
C ASP A 5 7.05 -42.38 9.48
N LEU A 6 7.85 -43.46 9.48
CA LEU A 6 8.68 -43.87 10.62
C LEU A 6 10.10 -43.26 10.60
N SER A 7 10.54 -42.67 9.48
CA SER A 7 11.85 -42.02 9.41
C SER A 7 11.78 -40.61 10.02
N PRO A 8 12.71 -40.20 10.91
CA PRO A 8 12.77 -38.83 11.40
C PRO A 8 12.90 -37.78 10.29
N ASP A 9 13.50 -38.15 9.17
CA ASP A 9 13.76 -37.25 8.04
C ASP A 9 12.50 -36.92 7.24
N THR A 10 11.44 -37.74 7.29
CA THR A 10 10.17 -37.40 6.61
C THR A 10 9.44 -36.25 7.29
N ARG A 11 9.86 -35.84 8.50
CA ARG A 11 9.30 -34.70 9.23
C ARG A 11 9.62 -33.36 8.58
N TRP A 12 10.73 -33.27 7.84
CA TRP A 12 11.21 -32.01 7.24
C TRP A 12 11.73 -32.16 5.80
N ARG A 13 11.84 -33.39 5.28
CA ARG A 13 12.29 -33.68 3.91
C ARG A 13 11.19 -34.39 3.12
N LEU A 14 10.84 -33.84 1.95
CA LEU A 14 9.83 -34.40 1.06
C LEU A 14 10.38 -35.61 0.30
N TYR A 15 9.83 -36.80 0.59
CA TYR A 15 10.04 -38.00 -0.20
C TYR A 15 8.79 -38.23 -1.06
N SER A 16 8.88 -37.97 -2.37
CA SER A 16 7.80 -38.11 -3.37
C SER A 16 6.55 -37.24 -3.08
N ALA A 17 6.55 -36.01 -3.60
CA ALA A 17 5.47 -35.02 -3.38
C ALA A 17 4.09 -35.46 -3.91
N THR A 18 4.03 -36.14 -5.05
CA THR A 18 2.76 -36.60 -5.67
C THR A 18 2.03 -37.63 -4.81
N SER A 19 2.75 -38.60 -4.23
CA SER A 19 2.15 -39.62 -3.37
C SER A 19 1.59 -39.08 -2.06
N ARG A 20 2.06 -37.90 -1.62
CA ARG A 20 1.61 -37.26 -0.36
C ARG A 20 0.27 -36.53 -0.56
N ASN A 21 0.08 -35.88 -1.70
CA ASN A 21 -1.20 -35.24 -2.04
C ASN A 21 -2.33 -36.28 -2.13
N GLU A 22 -2.07 -37.44 -2.74
CA GLU A 22 -3.03 -38.54 -2.80
C GLU A 22 -3.34 -39.11 -1.41
N LYS A 23 -2.34 -39.19 -0.52
CA LYS A 23 -2.52 -39.61 0.87
C LYS A 23 -3.45 -38.66 1.63
N ALA A 24 -3.28 -37.35 1.51
CA ALA A 24 -4.13 -36.37 2.21
C ALA A 24 -5.62 -36.53 1.82
N ILE A 25 -5.89 -36.70 0.53
CA ILE A 25 -7.25 -36.96 0.03
C ILE A 25 -7.81 -38.28 0.56
N HIS A 26 -7.01 -39.35 0.54
CA HIS A 26 -7.41 -40.64 1.07
C HIS A 26 -7.67 -40.60 2.59
N ASP A 27 -6.84 -39.89 3.35
CA ASP A 27 -6.99 -39.72 4.80
C ASP A 27 -8.27 -38.93 5.14
N LEU A 28 -8.59 -37.90 4.37
CA LEU A 28 -9.88 -37.18 4.48
C LEU A 28 -11.06 -38.12 4.22
N GLN A 29 -11.03 -38.91 3.13
CA GLN A 29 -12.10 -39.86 2.83
C GLN A 29 -12.24 -40.93 3.92
N ALA A 30 -11.14 -41.41 4.47
CA ALA A 30 -11.14 -42.35 5.58
C ALA A 30 -11.72 -41.72 6.85
N ALA A 31 -11.36 -40.48 7.18
CA ALA A 31 -11.90 -39.74 8.31
C ALA A 31 -13.42 -39.50 8.18
N GLU A 32 -13.87 -39.11 6.99
CA GLU A 32 -15.29 -38.90 6.67
C GLU A 32 -16.09 -40.21 6.77
N THR A 33 -15.51 -41.31 6.29
CA THR A 33 -16.13 -42.64 6.37
C THR A 33 -16.21 -43.12 7.82
N GLN A 34 -15.13 -42.97 8.59
CA GLN A 34 -15.08 -43.35 9.99
C GLN A 34 -16.08 -42.53 10.82
N TYR A 35 -16.18 -41.23 10.58
CA TYR A 35 -17.16 -40.34 11.23
C TYR A 35 -18.60 -40.85 11.06
N LYS A 36 -18.97 -41.26 9.84
CA LYS A 36 -20.30 -41.81 9.54
C LYS A 36 -20.51 -43.18 10.16
N ILE A 37 -19.50 -44.05 10.15
CA ILE A 37 -19.57 -45.38 10.78
C ILE A 37 -19.74 -45.27 12.30
N ASP A 38 -18.97 -44.42 12.95
CA ASP A 38 -19.04 -44.21 14.40
C ASP A 38 -20.41 -43.68 14.81
N ALA A 39 -20.94 -42.72 14.05
CA ALA A 39 -22.28 -42.20 14.27
C ALA A 39 -23.35 -43.29 14.08
N ALA A 40 -23.25 -44.12 13.04
CA ALA A 40 -24.19 -45.22 12.81
C ALA A 40 -24.14 -46.28 13.92
N ASN A 41 -22.95 -46.61 14.42
CA ASN A 41 -22.77 -47.55 15.53
C ASN A 41 -23.35 -47.00 16.84
N GLU A 42 -23.18 -45.71 17.10
CA GLU A 42 -23.74 -45.04 18.28
C GLU A 42 -25.28 -45.02 18.23
N ILE A 43 -25.87 -44.68 17.08
CA ILE A 43 -27.33 -44.73 16.87
C ILE A 43 -27.86 -46.15 17.07
N LYS A 44 -27.13 -47.16 16.58
CA LYS A 44 -27.52 -48.56 16.77
C LYS A 44 -27.49 -48.98 18.24
N ARG A 45 -26.56 -48.44 19.03
CA ARG A 45 -26.42 -48.75 20.47
C ARG A 45 -27.44 -48.00 21.33
N ASP A 46 -27.62 -46.71 21.07
CA ASP A 46 -28.31 -45.79 21.98
C ASP A 46 -29.71 -45.37 21.45
N GLY A 47 -30.08 -45.81 20.25
CA GLY A 47 -31.39 -45.57 19.64
C GLY A 47 -31.62 -44.12 19.21
N SER A 48 -32.89 -43.74 19.06
CA SER A 48 -33.30 -42.43 18.50
C SER A 48 -32.90 -41.20 19.33
N ASN A 49 -32.49 -41.39 20.59
CA ASN A 49 -32.01 -40.32 21.48
C ASN A 49 -30.48 -40.15 21.45
N SER A 50 -29.78 -40.84 20.54
CA SER A 50 -28.33 -40.75 20.40
C SER A 50 -27.87 -39.34 20.00
N ALA A 51 -26.82 -38.83 20.64
CA ALA A 51 -26.17 -37.57 20.29
C ALA A 51 -25.59 -37.60 18.86
N ALA A 52 -25.31 -38.78 18.31
CA ALA A 52 -24.91 -38.96 16.92
C ALA A 52 -25.95 -38.46 15.90
N VAL A 53 -27.25 -38.48 16.21
CA VAL A 53 -28.28 -37.95 15.31
C VAL A 53 -28.10 -36.44 15.13
N THR A 54 -27.97 -35.71 16.24
CA THR A 54 -27.70 -34.27 16.23
C THR A 54 -26.36 -33.96 15.57
N ARG A 55 -25.33 -34.77 15.81
CA ARG A 55 -24.00 -34.63 15.20
C ARG A 55 -24.00 -34.86 13.68
N LEU A 56 -24.77 -35.83 13.18
CA LEU A 56 -24.94 -36.02 11.73
C LEU A 56 -25.78 -34.92 11.07
N GLN A 57 -26.68 -34.29 11.83
CA GLN A 57 -27.46 -33.15 11.36
C GLN A 57 -26.68 -31.82 11.43
N SER A 58 -25.67 -31.74 12.30
CA SER A 58 -24.73 -30.62 12.30
C SER A 58 -23.80 -30.75 11.09
N SER A 59 -23.69 -29.68 10.28
CA SER A 59 -22.76 -29.59 9.14
C SER A 59 -21.31 -29.46 9.61
N ASN A 60 -20.81 -30.51 10.29
CA ASN A 60 -19.51 -30.53 10.95
C ASN A 60 -18.76 -31.85 10.73
N SER A 61 -19.09 -32.58 9.66
CA SER A 61 -18.28 -33.72 9.22
C SER A 61 -16.87 -33.25 8.78
N PRO A 62 -15.85 -34.12 8.74
CA PRO A 62 -14.56 -33.78 8.14
C PRO A 62 -14.68 -33.10 6.77
N LEU A 63 -15.58 -33.58 5.91
CA LEU A 63 -15.80 -32.96 4.60
C LEU A 63 -16.47 -31.58 4.69
N ASP A 64 -17.41 -31.38 5.62
CA ASP A 64 -18.02 -30.07 5.86
C ASP A 64 -17.00 -29.04 6.35
N ARG A 65 -16.08 -29.47 7.24
CA ARG A 65 -14.99 -28.63 7.76
C ARG A 65 -14.02 -28.21 6.64
N VAL A 66 -13.67 -29.14 5.74
CA VAL A 66 -12.89 -28.80 4.53
C VAL A 66 -13.64 -27.79 3.66
N ASN A 67 -14.94 -27.97 3.45
CA ASN A 67 -15.75 -27.01 2.69
C ASN A 67 -15.82 -25.63 3.36
N ALA A 68 -15.89 -25.59 4.68
CA ALA A 68 -15.85 -24.34 5.45
C ALA A 68 -14.51 -23.61 5.28
N ILE A 69 -13.38 -24.34 5.30
CA ILE A 69 -12.05 -23.76 5.04
C ILE A 69 -11.97 -23.20 3.61
N LEU A 70 -12.39 -23.97 2.61
CA LEU A 70 -12.35 -23.52 1.21
C LEU A 70 -13.21 -22.27 0.98
N ALA A 71 -14.38 -22.21 1.61
CA ALA A 71 -15.25 -21.04 1.56
C ALA A 71 -14.62 -19.80 2.24
N GLN A 72 -13.99 -19.96 3.41
CA GLN A 72 -13.26 -18.89 4.09
C GLN A 72 -12.05 -18.41 3.29
N ALA A 73 -11.40 -19.32 2.54
CA ALA A 73 -10.32 -19.03 1.62
C ALA A 73 -10.77 -18.33 0.31
N ASN A 74 -12.04 -17.90 0.22
CA ASN A 74 -12.66 -17.30 -0.97
C ASN A 74 -12.61 -18.19 -2.24
N LEU A 75 -12.56 -19.51 -2.07
CA LEU A 75 -12.60 -20.44 -3.19
C LEU A 75 -14.04 -20.80 -3.55
N PRO A 76 -14.49 -20.56 -4.79
CA PRO A 76 -15.85 -20.84 -5.23
C PRO A 76 -16.05 -22.32 -5.58
N VAL A 77 -15.58 -23.24 -4.73
CA VAL A 77 -15.66 -24.68 -4.92
C VAL A 77 -16.04 -25.37 -3.61
N SER A 78 -16.81 -26.44 -3.72
CA SER A 78 -17.15 -27.32 -2.60
C SER A 78 -16.93 -28.77 -3.00
N MET A 79 -16.62 -29.61 -2.02
CA MET A 79 -16.34 -31.02 -2.18
C MET A 79 -17.53 -31.85 -1.69
N LEU A 80 -17.79 -32.95 -2.39
CA LEU A 80 -18.82 -33.92 -2.03
C LEU A 80 -18.34 -35.34 -2.35
N ILE A 81 -18.91 -36.33 -1.68
CA ILE A 81 -18.69 -37.74 -2.01
C ILE A 81 -19.89 -38.23 -2.82
N GLU A 82 -19.64 -38.67 -4.05
CA GLU A 82 -20.66 -39.24 -4.95
C GLU A 82 -20.11 -40.55 -5.53
N GLY A 83 -20.87 -41.64 -5.40
CA GLY A 83 -20.42 -42.96 -5.88
C GLY A 83 -19.20 -43.53 -5.15
N GLY A 84 -18.88 -43.03 -3.95
CA GLY A 84 -17.68 -43.42 -3.19
C GLY A 84 -16.42 -42.64 -3.57
N GLU A 85 -16.51 -41.73 -4.54
CA GLU A 85 -15.40 -40.89 -4.98
C GLU A 85 -15.57 -39.45 -4.51
N LEU A 86 -14.45 -38.79 -4.19
CA LEU A 86 -14.43 -37.36 -3.91
C LEU A 86 -14.59 -36.57 -5.23
N ARG A 87 -15.57 -35.67 -5.27
CA ARG A 87 -15.86 -34.83 -6.44
C ARG A 87 -15.97 -33.37 -6.04
N ALA A 88 -15.62 -32.49 -6.98
CA ALA A 88 -15.75 -31.05 -6.83
C ALA A 88 -17.09 -30.59 -7.41
N LYS A 89 -17.68 -29.58 -6.78
CA LYS A 89 -18.92 -28.91 -7.19
C LYS A 89 -18.68 -27.41 -7.26
N GLN A 90 -18.94 -26.85 -8.44
CA GLN A 90 -18.84 -25.42 -8.72
C GLN A 90 -19.98 -25.01 -9.65
N SER A 91 -20.67 -23.90 -9.33
CA SER A 91 -21.75 -23.34 -10.15
C SER A 91 -22.80 -24.38 -10.61
N GLY A 92 -23.13 -25.33 -9.73
CA GLY A 92 -24.10 -26.40 -10.01
C GLY A 92 -23.56 -27.61 -10.79
N SER A 93 -22.33 -27.56 -11.31
CA SER A 93 -21.68 -28.66 -12.02
C SER A 93 -20.84 -29.51 -11.09
N ILE A 94 -20.92 -30.84 -11.23
CA ILE A 94 -20.11 -31.81 -10.48
C ILE A 94 -19.07 -32.42 -11.41
N TYR A 95 -17.80 -32.38 -11.01
CA TYR A 95 -16.68 -32.85 -11.83
C TYR A 95 -15.59 -33.50 -10.96
N SER A 96 -14.64 -34.18 -11.60
CA SER A 96 -13.51 -34.80 -10.90
C SER A 96 -12.61 -33.71 -10.29
N PHE A 97 -12.21 -33.85 -9.03
CA PHE A 97 -11.29 -32.91 -8.38
C PHE A 97 -9.95 -32.76 -9.14
N ALA A 98 -9.58 -33.74 -9.97
CA ALA A 98 -8.42 -33.67 -10.86
C ALA A 98 -8.50 -32.55 -11.91
N ARG A 99 -9.69 -31.99 -12.17
CA ARG A 99 -9.90 -30.83 -13.07
C ARG A 99 -9.96 -29.48 -12.34
N MET A 100 -9.79 -29.45 -11.01
CA MET A 100 -9.65 -28.19 -10.27
C MET A 100 -8.39 -27.47 -10.72
N SER A 101 -8.40 -26.14 -10.62
CA SER A 101 -7.18 -25.35 -10.83
C SER A 101 -6.08 -25.78 -9.86
N ASP A 102 -4.83 -25.51 -10.21
CA ASP A 102 -3.68 -25.91 -9.38
C ASP A 102 -3.78 -25.31 -7.97
N GLY A 103 -4.23 -24.05 -7.85
CA GLY A 103 -4.44 -23.39 -6.57
C GLY A 103 -5.60 -23.99 -5.76
N GLU A 104 -6.77 -24.24 -6.38
CA GLU A 104 -7.89 -24.90 -5.70
C GLU A 104 -7.50 -26.30 -5.21
N ARG A 105 -6.75 -27.06 -6.02
CA ARG A 105 -6.29 -28.39 -5.68
C ARG A 105 -5.27 -28.37 -4.54
N ALA A 106 -4.34 -27.40 -4.54
CA ALA A 106 -3.40 -27.21 -3.45
C ALA A 106 -4.11 -26.87 -2.13
N ALA A 107 -5.07 -25.94 -2.17
CA ALA A 107 -5.88 -25.58 -1.01
C ALA A 107 -6.69 -26.76 -0.46
N LEU A 108 -7.28 -27.58 -1.34
CA LEU A 108 -7.97 -28.81 -0.96
C LEU A 108 -7.03 -29.77 -0.23
N VAL A 109 -5.82 -29.98 -0.74
CA VAL A 109 -4.84 -30.86 -0.12
C VAL A 109 -4.45 -30.35 1.27
N PHE A 110 -4.19 -29.05 1.43
CA PHE A 110 -3.89 -28.46 2.74
C PHE A 110 -5.05 -28.61 3.73
N ALA A 111 -6.28 -28.29 3.31
CA ALA A 111 -7.46 -28.47 4.16
C ALA A 111 -7.67 -29.94 4.55
N ALA A 112 -7.48 -30.87 3.60
CA ALA A 112 -7.58 -32.30 3.86
C ALA A 112 -6.54 -32.79 4.87
N GLU A 113 -5.28 -32.38 4.73
CA GLU A 113 -4.18 -32.75 5.63
C GLU A 113 -4.41 -32.19 7.05
N VAL A 114 -4.86 -30.93 7.16
CA VAL A 114 -5.13 -30.28 8.46
C VAL A 114 -6.34 -30.90 9.19
N VAL A 115 -7.44 -31.13 8.47
CA VAL A 115 -8.67 -31.70 9.07
C VAL A 115 -8.47 -33.15 9.49
N ALA A 116 -7.72 -33.95 8.71
CA ALA A 116 -7.47 -35.36 9.00
C ALA A 116 -6.31 -35.62 9.97
N ALA A 117 -5.52 -34.60 10.33
CA ALA A 117 -4.38 -34.76 11.21
C ALA A 117 -4.78 -35.17 12.64
N PRO A 118 -3.89 -35.82 13.42
CA PRO A 118 -4.09 -36.00 14.85
C PRO A 118 -3.90 -34.70 15.64
N ASN A 119 -4.43 -34.65 16.87
CA ASN A 119 -4.23 -33.50 17.76
C ASN A 119 -2.74 -33.32 18.11
N GLY A 120 -2.30 -32.07 18.25
CA GLY A 120 -0.90 -31.74 18.55
C GLY A 120 0.06 -31.96 17.37
N ALA A 121 -0.47 -32.13 16.15
CA ALA A 121 0.35 -32.14 14.95
C ALA A 121 1.02 -30.77 14.73
N ILE A 122 2.18 -30.77 14.07
CA ILE A 122 2.89 -29.55 13.68
C ILE A 122 2.94 -29.51 12.15
N PHE A 123 2.40 -28.45 11.57
CA PHE A 123 2.44 -28.19 10.14
C PHE A 123 3.58 -27.23 9.83
N VAL A 124 4.47 -27.64 8.93
CA VAL A 124 5.52 -26.78 8.38
C VAL A 124 5.15 -26.48 6.93
N ILE A 125 4.85 -25.21 6.65
CA ILE A 125 4.38 -24.74 5.34
C ILE A 125 5.47 -23.83 4.78
N ASP A 126 5.98 -24.19 3.60
CA ASP A 126 7.09 -23.49 2.95
C ASP A 126 6.60 -22.81 1.65
N GLU A 127 6.75 -21.48 1.60
CA GLU A 127 6.38 -20.58 0.49
C GLU A 127 5.02 -20.94 -0.17
N PRO A 128 3.90 -20.90 0.58
CA PRO A 128 2.58 -21.24 0.06
C PRO A 128 2.16 -20.40 -1.17
N GLU A 129 2.66 -19.17 -1.27
CA GLU A 129 2.48 -18.24 -2.39
C GLU A 129 3.06 -18.72 -3.73
N LEU A 130 4.00 -19.69 -3.74
CA LEU A 130 4.52 -20.24 -5.01
C LEU A 130 3.45 -20.96 -5.84
N HIS A 131 2.40 -21.46 -5.20
CA HIS A 131 1.38 -22.32 -5.83
C HIS A 131 -0.05 -21.75 -5.70
N LEU A 132 -0.21 -20.65 -4.97
CA LEU A 132 -1.50 -20.05 -4.66
C LEU A 132 -1.47 -18.55 -4.99
N HIS A 133 -2.58 -18.04 -5.50
CA HIS A 133 -2.71 -16.59 -5.70
C HIS A 133 -2.67 -15.88 -4.34
N PRO A 134 -1.98 -14.73 -4.19
CA PRO A 134 -1.83 -14.03 -2.90
C PRO A 134 -3.15 -13.75 -2.18
N SER A 135 -4.23 -13.47 -2.92
CA SER A 135 -5.57 -13.23 -2.36
C SER A 135 -6.22 -14.45 -1.69
N ILE A 136 -5.67 -15.65 -1.87
CA ILE A 136 -6.14 -16.91 -1.29
C ILE A 136 -5.23 -17.35 -0.14
N VAL A 137 -3.92 -17.08 -0.24
CA VAL A 137 -2.90 -17.54 0.71
C VAL A 137 -3.23 -17.12 2.14
N VAL A 138 -3.43 -15.82 2.37
CA VAL A 138 -3.68 -15.29 3.72
C VAL A 138 -4.99 -15.83 4.31
N PRO A 139 -6.16 -15.71 3.64
CA PRO A 139 -7.42 -16.24 4.18
C PRO A 139 -7.40 -17.76 4.39
N LEU A 140 -6.71 -18.51 3.52
CA LEU A 140 -6.58 -19.96 3.66
C LEU A 140 -5.79 -20.32 4.93
N LEU A 141 -4.64 -19.68 5.15
CA LEU A 141 -3.79 -19.98 6.31
C LEU A 141 -4.48 -19.61 7.62
N GLU A 142 -5.18 -18.46 7.67
CA GLU A 142 -6.02 -18.09 8.82
C GLU A 142 -7.10 -19.13 9.10
N ALA A 143 -7.78 -19.63 8.06
CA ALA A 143 -8.79 -20.66 8.20
C ALA A 143 -8.22 -21.99 8.71
N LEU A 144 -7.05 -22.40 8.20
CA LEU A 144 -6.36 -23.63 8.65
C LEU A 144 -5.93 -23.54 10.12
N ILE A 145 -5.34 -22.41 10.53
CA ILE A 145 -4.91 -22.15 11.91
C ILE A 145 -6.12 -22.16 12.85
N SER A 146 -7.21 -21.49 12.45
CA SER A 146 -8.44 -21.41 13.25
C SER A 146 -9.15 -22.76 13.39
N GLU A 147 -9.03 -23.64 12.40
CA GLU A 147 -9.67 -24.96 12.38
C GLU A 147 -9.06 -25.96 13.38
N ARG A 148 -7.76 -25.82 13.68
CA ARG A 148 -7.02 -26.73 14.57
C ARG A 148 -6.18 -25.94 15.58
N PRO A 149 -6.81 -25.22 16.53
CA PRO A 149 -6.09 -24.39 17.51
C PRO A 149 -5.16 -25.20 18.44
N GLU A 150 -5.37 -26.51 18.56
CA GLU A 150 -4.50 -27.43 19.30
C GLU A 150 -3.27 -27.92 18.52
N CYS A 151 -3.14 -27.57 17.24
CA CYS A 151 -1.99 -27.91 16.40
C CYS A 151 -1.03 -26.72 16.27
N GLY A 152 0.24 -27.00 16.00
CA GLY A 152 1.25 -25.98 15.73
C GLY A 152 1.36 -25.68 14.24
N PHE A 153 1.58 -24.40 13.88
CA PHE A 153 1.81 -23.98 12.51
C PHE A 153 3.12 -23.18 12.44
N VAL A 154 4.02 -23.59 11.54
CA VAL A 154 5.26 -22.88 11.20
C VAL A 154 5.20 -22.56 9.71
N VAL A 155 5.10 -21.28 9.38
CA VAL A 155 4.94 -20.81 8.00
C VAL A 155 6.18 -20.02 7.60
N CYS A 156 6.86 -20.47 6.56
CA CYS A 156 7.90 -19.70 5.87
C CYS A 156 7.25 -19.03 4.67
N THR A 157 7.26 -17.69 4.63
CA THR A 157 6.58 -16.93 3.58
C THR A 157 7.23 -15.57 3.37
N HIS A 158 7.05 -15.01 2.18
CA HIS A 158 7.36 -13.63 1.82
C HIS A 158 6.14 -12.71 1.94
N GLU A 159 4.96 -13.25 2.28
CA GLU A 159 3.71 -12.50 2.47
C GLU A 159 3.65 -11.84 3.86
N LEU A 160 3.86 -10.52 3.90
CA LEU A 160 3.92 -9.74 5.13
C LEU A 160 2.57 -9.41 5.76
N ASP A 161 1.48 -9.65 5.05
CA ASP A 161 0.12 -9.42 5.56
C ASP A 161 -0.40 -10.61 6.39
N LEU A 162 0.26 -11.78 6.32
CA LEU A 162 -0.09 -12.97 7.10
C LEU A 162 -0.10 -12.73 8.62
N PRO A 163 0.93 -12.08 9.21
CA PRO A 163 1.00 -11.88 10.65
C PRO A 163 -0.07 -10.92 11.18
N SER A 164 -0.63 -10.04 10.33
CA SER A 164 -1.64 -9.04 10.73
C SER A 164 -2.97 -9.65 11.15
N GLY A 165 -3.30 -10.87 10.70
CA GLY A 165 -4.54 -11.56 11.06
C GLY A 165 -4.47 -12.40 12.33
N SER A 166 -3.27 -12.71 12.84
CA SER A 166 -3.07 -13.63 13.97
C SER A 166 -2.35 -12.95 15.14
N SER A 167 -3.12 -12.44 16.11
CA SER A 167 -2.61 -11.70 17.28
C SER A 167 -1.73 -12.51 18.25
N SER A 168 -1.59 -13.83 18.05
CA SER A 168 -0.77 -14.73 18.85
C SER A 168 0.48 -15.27 18.13
N ALA A 169 0.72 -14.88 16.87
CA ALA A 169 1.84 -15.39 16.09
C ALA A 169 3.18 -14.81 16.57
N THR A 170 4.19 -15.66 16.72
CA THR A 170 5.58 -15.22 16.90
C THR A 170 6.23 -15.08 15.53
N LEU A 171 6.68 -13.88 15.19
CA LEU A 171 7.34 -13.64 13.91
C LEU A 171 8.86 -13.81 14.07
N VAL A 172 9.46 -14.60 13.19
CA VAL A 172 10.91 -14.86 13.18
C VAL A 172 11.48 -14.39 11.84
N LEU A 173 12.33 -13.38 11.89
CA LEU A 173 13.06 -12.87 10.73
C LEU A 173 14.43 -13.51 10.65
N VAL A 174 14.70 -14.27 9.60
CA VAL A 174 16.02 -14.87 9.37
C VAL A 174 16.90 -13.91 8.57
N ARG A 175 18.01 -13.43 9.17
CA ARG A 175 18.94 -12.45 8.58
C ARG A 175 20.07 -13.09 7.80
N GLY A 176 20.56 -14.22 8.27
CA GLY A 176 21.72 -14.88 7.69
C GLY A 176 22.02 -16.21 8.33
N SER A 177 22.95 -16.94 7.73
CA SER A 177 23.45 -18.20 8.24
C SER A 177 24.96 -18.31 8.06
N THR A 178 25.65 -18.88 9.03
CA THR A 178 27.07 -19.22 8.93
C THR A 178 27.21 -20.71 8.68
N TRP A 179 27.98 -21.08 7.67
CA TRP A 179 28.20 -22.47 7.28
C TRP A 179 29.50 -23.01 7.90
N GLN A 180 29.48 -24.27 8.32
CA GLN A 180 30.66 -25.03 8.74
C GLN A 180 30.65 -26.39 8.03
N GLY A 181 31.47 -26.50 6.98
CA GLY A 181 31.40 -27.62 6.05
C GLY A 181 30.08 -27.61 5.27
N ASP A 182 29.42 -28.77 5.18
CA ASP A 182 28.14 -28.94 4.49
C ASP A 182 26.91 -28.70 5.39
N ALA A 183 27.10 -28.12 6.58
CA ALA A 183 26.03 -27.85 7.53
C ALA A 183 26.01 -26.39 7.97
N ILE A 184 24.82 -25.90 8.30
CA ILE A 184 24.64 -24.56 8.88
C ILE A 184 24.97 -24.64 10.38
N ALA A 185 25.95 -23.85 10.80
CA ALA A 185 26.42 -23.80 12.18
C ALA A 185 25.58 -22.87 13.05
N THR A 186 25.25 -21.67 12.54
CA THR A 186 24.42 -20.71 13.26
C THR A 186 23.51 -19.94 12.31
N TRP A 187 22.39 -19.49 12.86
CA TRP A 187 21.43 -18.60 12.20
C TRP A 187 21.40 -17.28 12.95
N GLU A 188 21.41 -16.19 12.21
CA GLU A 188 21.12 -14.85 12.74
C GLU A 188 19.64 -14.59 12.56
N ILE A 189 18.90 -14.41 13.68
CA ILE A 189 17.45 -14.24 13.68
C ILE A 189 17.01 -13.09 14.58
N ASP A 190 15.98 -12.37 14.14
CA ASP A 190 15.21 -11.44 15.00
C ASP A 190 13.86 -12.06 15.33
N VAL A 191 13.47 -12.05 16.60
CA VAL A 191 12.13 -12.49 17.04
C VAL A 191 11.30 -11.25 17.35
N LEU A 192 10.22 -11.08 16.61
CA LEU A 192 9.31 -9.93 16.73
C LEU A 192 8.01 -10.37 17.42
N GLY A 193 7.55 -9.53 18.36
CA GLY A 193 6.33 -9.77 19.14
C GLY A 193 5.07 -9.16 18.51
N ASP A 194 5.22 -8.32 17.49
CA ASP A 194 4.11 -7.65 16.79
C ASP A 194 4.47 -7.44 15.30
N PRO A 195 3.57 -7.72 14.34
CA PRO A 195 3.70 -7.35 12.93
C PRO A 195 4.04 -5.86 12.68
N GLY A 196 3.64 -4.98 13.60
CA GLY A 196 4.01 -3.55 13.59
C GLY A 196 5.52 -3.31 13.72
N GLN A 197 6.27 -4.25 14.30
CA GLN A 197 7.73 -4.16 14.50
C GLN A 197 8.54 -4.54 13.27
N ILE A 198 7.89 -5.05 12.21
CA ILE A 198 8.57 -5.39 10.96
C ILE A 198 9.23 -4.12 10.40
N PRO A 199 10.57 -4.10 10.23
CA PRO A 199 11.25 -2.92 9.71
C PRO A 199 10.75 -2.56 8.31
N GLU A 200 10.53 -1.26 8.06
CA GLU A 200 9.99 -0.78 6.80
C GLU A 200 10.86 -1.19 5.58
N TRP A 201 12.18 -1.22 5.75
CA TRP A 201 13.10 -1.68 4.70
C TRP A 201 12.87 -3.13 4.29
N LEU A 202 12.45 -4.00 5.21
CA LEU A 202 12.16 -5.40 4.90
C LEU A 202 10.83 -5.53 4.15
N ARG A 203 9.84 -4.70 4.51
CA ARG A 203 8.60 -4.57 3.72
C ARG A 203 8.90 -4.18 2.28
N VAL A 204 9.83 -3.25 2.13
CA VAL A 204 10.31 -2.76 0.85
C VAL A 204 11.01 -3.85 0.03
N ASP A 205 11.91 -4.63 0.64
CA ASP A 205 12.65 -5.69 -0.05
C ASP A 205 11.76 -6.87 -0.47
N LEU A 206 10.78 -7.25 0.36
CA LEU A 206 9.86 -8.38 0.08
C LEU A 206 8.79 -8.04 -0.96
N ILE A 207 8.36 -6.78 -1.08
CA ILE A 207 7.44 -6.30 -2.15
C ILE A 207 8.13 -6.29 -3.54
N GLY A 208 9.41 -6.63 -3.61
CA GLY A 208 10.35 -6.45 -4.72
C GLY A 208 9.84 -6.70 -6.15
N SER A 209 9.25 -5.66 -6.76
CA SER A 209 9.20 -5.44 -8.22
C SER A 209 9.63 -4.03 -8.63
N ARG A 210 9.57 -3.05 -7.72
CA ARG A 210 9.88 -1.65 -7.99
C ARG A 210 11.09 -1.22 -7.17
N ARG A 211 12.22 -1.03 -7.85
CA ARG A 211 13.51 -0.64 -7.24
C ARG A 211 13.54 0.77 -6.65
N LYS A 212 12.50 1.58 -6.90
CA LYS A 212 12.42 2.98 -6.47
C LYS A 212 11.22 3.19 -5.55
N ILE A 213 11.44 3.93 -4.47
CA ILE A 213 10.41 4.35 -3.52
C ILE A 213 10.36 5.87 -3.49
N LEU A 214 9.14 6.40 -3.51
CA LEU A 214 8.88 7.82 -3.34
C LEU A 214 7.99 8.01 -2.11
N PHE A 215 8.56 8.62 -1.07
CA PHE A 215 7.77 9.12 0.06
C PHE A 215 7.19 10.49 -0.29
N ILE A 216 5.90 10.68 -0.08
CA ILE A 216 5.19 11.94 -0.34
C ILE A 216 4.54 12.45 0.94
N GLU A 217 4.32 13.76 1.02
CA GLU A 217 3.45 14.33 2.05
C GLU A 217 1.99 13.97 1.78
N GLY A 218 1.25 13.64 2.83
CA GLY A 218 -0.18 13.40 2.75
C GLY A 218 -0.67 12.27 3.65
N THR A 219 -1.97 12.23 3.86
CA THR A 219 -2.65 11.12 4.53
C THR A 219 -3.05 10.05 3.50
N SER A 220 -3.44 8.86 3.97
CA SER A 220 -3.99 7.79 3.13
C SER A 220 -5.29 8.17 2.40
N THR A 221 -5.92 9.27 2.79
CA THR A 221 -7.14 9.83 2.18
C THR A 221 -6.85 10.95 1.19
N SER A 222 -5.60 11.41 1.06
CA SER A 222 -5.22 12.43 0.08
C SER A 222 -5.29 11.87 -1.34
N LEU A 223 -5.69 12.73 -2.29
CA LEU A 223 -5.66 12.38 -3.72
C LEU A 223 -4.24 12.51 -4.31
N ASP A 224 -3.25 12.87 -3.51
CA ASP A 224 -1.86 13.08 -3.92
C ASP A 224 -1.18 11.74 -4.24
N GLN A 225 -1.42 10.71 -3.41
CA GLN A 225 -0.89 9.37 -3.67
C GLN A 225 -1.39 8.79 -5.00
N PRO A 226 -2.70 8.78 -5.31
CA PRO A 226 -3.19 8.42 -6.63
C PRO A 226 -2.53 9.20 -7.78
N LEU A 227 -2.34 10.52 -7.62
CA LEU A 227 -1.71 11.35 -8.66
C LEU A 227 -0.28 10.88 -8.95
N TYR A 228 0.56 10.81 -7.91
CA TYR A 228 1.96 10.42 -8.10
C TYR A 228 2.10 8.95 -8.53
N ALA A 229 1.19 8.06 -8.13
CA ALA A 229 1.16 6.68 -8.63
C ALA A 229 0.84 6.60 -10.13
N LEU A 230 -0.06 7.46 -10.63
CA LEU A 230 -0.35 7.56 -12.07
C LEU A 230 0.84 8.15 -12.84
N LEU A 231 1.53 9.13 -12.26
CA LEU A 231 2.73 9.70 -12.87
C LEU A 231 3.87 8.66 -12.86
N PHE A 232 4.13 7.96 -11.78
CA PHE A 232 5.27 7.04 -11.65
C PHE A 232 4.83 5.59 -11.43
N PRO A 233 4.27 4.90 -12.45
CA PRO A 233 3.71 3.56 -12.30
C PRO A 233 4.75 2.49 -11.95
N SER A 234 6.03 2.74 -12.20
CA SER A 234 7.17 1.87 -11.87
C SER A 234 7.79 2.16 -10.49
N VAL A 235 7.25 3.13 -9.73
CA VAL A 235 7.77 3.56 -8.42
C VAL A 235 6.76 3.21 -7.33
N SER A 236 7.23 2.78 -6.16
CA SER A 236 6.37 2.58 -4.99
C SER A 236 6.14 3.92 -4.29
N VAL A 237 4.94 4.49 -4.39
CA VAL A 237 4.58 5.76 -3.77
C VAL A 237 3.95 5.52 -2.40
N ARG A 238 4.44 6.20 -1.35
CA ARG A 238 4.01 6.03 0.03
C ARG A 238 3.83 7.37 0.74
N SER A 239 2.66 7.60 1.31
CA SER A 239 2.36 8.86 2.01
C SER A 239 2.89 8.85 3.45
N ARG A 240 3.29 10.04 3.93
CA ARG A 240 3.66 10.32 5.32
C ARG A 240 2.94 11.57 5.78
N GLU A 241 2.56 11.59 7.06
CA GLU A 241 1.69 12.63 7.63
C GLU A 241 2.27 14.05 7.54
N SER A 242 3.59 14.19 7.41
CA SER A 242 4.25 15.50 7.29
C SER A 242 5.58 15.42 6.56
N CYS A 243 6.02 16.57 6.04
CA CYS A 243 7.37 16.82 5.52
C CYS A 243 8.48 16.21 6.40
N ARG A 244 8.37 16.36 7.73
CA ARG A 244 9.36 15.81 8.67
C ARG A 244 9.42 14.29 8.65
N GLU A 245 8.28 13.62 8.55
CA GLU A 245 8.23 12.16 8.48
C GLU A 245 8.67 11.65 7.10
N VAL A 246 8.45 12.42 6.02
CA VAL A 246 9.08 12.15 4.71
C VAL A 246 10.61 12.20 4.83
N MET A 247 11.16 13.29 5.38
CA MET A 247 12.61 13.44 5.57
C MET A 247 13.20 12.29 6.38
N ARG A 248 12.60 11.95 7.52
CA ARG A 248 13.04 10.84 8.38
C ARG A 248 13.03 9.49 7.69
N ALA A 249 11.98 9.20 6.90
CA ALA A 249 11.88 7.94 6.18
C ALA A 249 12.97 7.83 5.10
N VAL A 250 13.23 8.91 4.37
CA VAL A 250 14.28 8.96 3.35
C VAL A 250 15.66 8.82 3.97
N GLU A 251 15.97 9.62 5.00
CA GLU A 251 17.24 9.58 5.72
C GLU A 251 17.50 8.21 6.33
N GLY A 252 16.50 7.63 7.01
CA GLY A 252 16.63 6.34 7.67
C GLY A 252 16.88 5.18 6.71
N LEU A 253 16.19 5.16 5.56
CA LEU A 253 16.41 4.12 4.56
C LEU A 253 17.69 4.33 3.78
N ARG A 254 18.02 5.56 3.39
CA ARG A 254 19.30 5.84 2.72
C ARG A 254 20.51 5.50 3.58
N ALA A 255 20.43 5.75 4.89
CA ALA A 255 21.48 5.32 5.83
C ALA A 255 21.62 3.79 5.91
N ALA A 256 20.59 3.04 5.52
CA ALA A 256 20.56 1.58 5.50
C ALA A 256 20.72 0.99 4.08
N GLU A 257 21.23 1.75 3.11
CA GLU A 257 21.43 1.30 1.71
C GLU A 257 22.27 0.02 1.57
N THR A 258 23.10 -0.32 2.57
CA THR A 258 23.85 -1.59 2.58
C THR A 258 22.97 -2.82 2.79
N PHE A 259 21.77 -2.65 3.35
CA PHE A 259 20.87 -3.73 3.75
C PHE A 259 19.73 -3.97 2.76
N HIS A 260 19.49 -3.04 1.82
CA HIS A 260 18.40 -3.14 0.84
C HIS A 260 18.83 -2.63 -0.53
N ARG A 261 18.13 -3.05 -1.59
CA ARG A 261 18.43 -2.59 -2.97
C ARG A 261 17.54 -1.42 -3.44
N ALA A 262 16.68 -0.92 -2.57
CA ALA A 262 15.77 0.17 -2.90
C ALA A 262 16.51 1.51 -3.02
N GLN A 263 16.17 2.26 -4.07
CA GLN A 263 16.51 3.67 -4.22
C GLN A 263 15.38 4.49 -3.63
N VAL A 264 15.68 5.28 -2.61
CA VAL A 264 14.67 6.00 -1.84
C VAL A 264 14.74 7.49 -2.13
N PHE A 265 13.58 8.08 -2.37
CA PHE A 265 13.38 9.49 -2.67
C PHE A 265 12.23 10.05 -1.84
N GLY A 266 12.30 11.34 -1.51
CA GLY A 266 11.21 12.10 -0.90
C GLY A 266 10.69 13.16 -1.86
N LEU A 267 9.39 13.46 -1.79
CA LEU A 267 8.78 14.61 -2.45
C LEU A 267 7.98 15.39 -1.40
N VAL A 268 8.28 16.68 -1.32
CA VAL A 268 7.72 17.59 -0.32
C VAL A 268 7.18 18.84 -1.00
N ASP A 269 6.20 19.49 -0.38
CA ASP A 269 5.71 20.77 -0.87
C ASP A 269 6.83 21.82 -0.82
N HIS A 270 6.85 22.77 -1.75
CA HIS A 270 7.88 23.81 -1.74
C HIS A 270 7.71 24.75 -0.56
N ASP A 271 6.45 25.01 -0.15
CA ASP A 271 6.09 25.83 1.02
C ASP A 271 6.78 27.20 1.07
N GLY A 272 7.22 27.71 -0.08
CA GLY A 272 7.97 28.96 -0.21
C GLY A 272 9.45 28.92 0.25
N MET A 273 10.08 27.75 0.36
CA MET A 273 11.49 27.60 0.76
C MET A 273 12.49 28.38 -0.11
N GLY A 274 13.58 28.85 0.50
CA GLY A 274 14.72 29.43 -0.23
C GLY A 274 15.53 28.41 -1.06
N ALA A 275 16.24 28.90 -2.08
CA ALA A 275 17.01 28.05 -3.02
C ALA A 275 18.12 27.23 -2.34
N GLU A 276 18.78 27.76 -1.30
CA GLU A 276 19.81 27.03 -0.55
C GLU A 276 19.23 25.80 0.16
N ARG A 277 18.06 25.95 0.79
CA ARG A 277 17.37 24.83 1.46
C ARG A 277 16.89 23.77 0.46
N VAL A 278 16.43 24.21 -0.72
CA VAL A 278 16.06 23.29 -1.80
C VAL A 278 17.26 22.45 -2.22
N ALA A 279 18.41 23.07 -2.46
CA ALA A 279 19.63 22.36 -2.85
C ALA A 279 20.12 21.37 -1.77
N GLU A 280 20.03 21.75 -0.49
CA GLU A 280 20.36 20.88 0.64
C GLU A 280 19.47 19.63 0.69
N LEU A 281 18.15 19.80 0.53
CA LEU A 281 17.21 18.69 0.51
C LEU A 281 17.43 17.78 -0.70
N GLU A 282 17.64 18.35 -1.89
CA GLU A 282 17.87 17.57 -3.11
C GLU A 282 19.14 16.72 -3.01
N ALA A 283 20.21 17.25 -2.38
CA ALA A 283 21.44 16.49 -2.11
C ALA A 283 21.17 15.27 -1.21
N ASN A 284 20.19 15.35 -0.31
CA ASN A 284 19.76 14.26 0.57
C ASN A 284 18.67 13.37 -0.06
N GLY A 285 18.30 13.61 -1.32
CA GLY A 285 17.30 12.81 -2.06
C GLY A 285 15.86 13.18 -1.76
N ILE A 286 15.64 14.33 -1.14
CA ILE A 286 14.32 14.90 -0.89
C ILE A 286 14.14 16.02 -1.90
N PHE A 287 13.11 15.94 -2.73
CA PHE A 287 12.88 16.87 -3.81
C PHE A 287 11.68 17.74 -3.47
N PRO A 288 11.89 19.02 -3.14
CA PRO A 288 10.78 19.96 -3.08
C PRO A 288 10.14 20.13 -4.46
N LEU A 289 8.83 20.27 -4.49
CA LEU A 289 8.12 20.63 -5.70
C LEU A 289 8.69 21.94 -6.29
N PRO A 290 8.85 22.10 -7.61
CA PRO A 290 9.23 23.39 -8.21
C PRO A 290 8.06 24.40 -8.26
N ILE A 291 6.92 24.00 -7.72
CA ILE A 291 5.65 24.72 -7.57
C ILE A 291 5.27 24.72 -6.09
N PHE A 292 4.41 25.63 -5.66
CA PHE A 292 4.14 25.83 -4.23
C PHE A 292 3.69 24.55 -3.52
N ALA A 293 2.70 23.84 -4.09
CA ALA A 293 2.15 22.60 -3.57
C ALA A 293 1.54 21.75 -4.69
N VAL A 294 1.11 20.53 -4.35
CA VAL A 294 0.48 19.58 -5.29
C VAL A 294 -0.76 20.14 -6.02
N GLU A 295 -1.53 21.04 -5.40
CA GLU A 295 -2.68 21.68 -6.05
C GLU A 295 -2.30 22.39 -7.35
N SER A 296 -1.08 22.91 -7.43
CA SER A 296 -0.59 23.58 -8.62
C SER A 296 -0.51 22.63 -9.84
N LEU A 297 -0.40 21.30 -9.63
CA LEU A 297 -0.52 20.30 -10.70
C LEU A 297 -1.97 20.13 -11.14
N TYR A 298 -2.87 19.94 -10.16
CA TYR A 298 -4.30 19.73 -10.39
C TYR A 298 -4.95 20.90 -11.13
N TYR A 299 -4.55 22.12 -10.81
CA TYR A 299 -5.12 23.35 -11.35
C TYR A 299 -4.21 24.02 -12.39
N SER A 300 -3.27 23.27 -12.96
CA SER A 300 -2.45 23.73 -14.08
C SER A 300 -3.31 24.00 -15.33
N ALA A 301 -2.83 24.88 -16.21
CA ALA A 301 -3.53 25.22 -17.44
C ALA A 301 -3.81 23.98 -18.32
N ASP A 302 -2.89 23.01 -18.34
CA ASP A 302 -3.03 21.75 -19.07
C ASP A 302 -4.21 20.92 -18.56
N VAL A 303 -4.32 20.74 -17.24
CA VAL A 303 -5.40 19.96 -16.61
C VAL A 303 -6.74 20.69 -16.74
N LEU A 304 -6.77 22.01 -16.54
CA LEU A 304 -7.98 22.82 -16.76
C LEU A 304 -8.50 22.67 -18.18
N ARG A 305 -7.62 22.71 -19.20
CA ARG A 305 -8.01 22.60 -20.61
C ARG A 305 -8.55 21.22 -20.95
N VAL A 306 -7.92 20.15 -20.47
CA VAL A 306 -8.38 18.78 -20.70
C VAL A 306 -9.74 18.53 -20.03
N LEU A 307 -9.96 19.05 -18.83
CA LEU A 307 -11.26 18.93 -18.15
C LEU A 307 -12.34 19.80 -18.79
N ALA A 308 -12.00 21.00 -19.23
CA ALA A 308 -12.90 21.86 -19.99
C ALA A 308 -13.32 21.21 -21.31
N ASP A 309 -12.40 20.58 -22.04
CA ASP A 309 -12.72 19.82 -23.25
C ASP A 309 -13.71 18.68 -22.98
N ARG A 310 -13.47 17.92 -21.90
CA ARG A 310 -14.37 16.82 -21.51
C ARG A 310 -15.79 17.31 -21.14
N GLN A 311 -15.87 18.41 -20.40
CA GLN A 311 -17.16 19.00 -20.01
C GLN A 311 -17.87 19.65 -21.20
N ALA A 312 -17.13 20.33 -22.07
CA ALA A 312 -17.63 20.93 -23.30
C ALA A 312 -18.29 19.89 -24.22
N GLN A 313 -17.66 18.72 -24.40
CA GLN A 313 -18.24 17.60 -25.15
C GLN A 313 -19.53 17.07 -24.53
N THR A 314 -19.63 17.09 -23.20
CA THR A 314 -20.79 16.55 -22.46
C THR A 314 -21.96 17.53 -22.45
N LEU A 315 -21.68 18.83 -22.32
CA LEU A 315 -22.66 19.89 -22.16
C LEU A 315 -22.98 20.64 -23.46
N GLY A 316 -22.22 20.39 -24.54
CA GLY A 316 -22.35 21.11 -25.81
C GLY A 316 -21.86 22.56 -25.74
N LEU A 317 -20.83 22.85 -24.93
CA LEU A 317 -20.28 24.19 -24.71
C LEU A 317 -18.94 24.38 -25.45
N SER A 318 -18.44 25.62 -25.50
CA SER A 318 -17.11 25.94 -26.05
C SER A 318 -16.02 25.85 -24.99
N VAL A 319 -14.94 25.12 -25.27
CA VAL A 319 -13.77 24.98 -24.38
C VAL A 319 -13.17 26.35 -24.04
N ASP A 320 -12.96 27.21 -25.04
CA ASP A 320 -12.36 28.52 -24.83
C ASP A 320 -13.26 29.43 -23.99
N GLN A 321 -14.58 29.28 -24.11
CA GLN A 321 -15.53 30.00 -23.25
C GLN A 321 -15.42 29.51 -21.80
N MET A 322 -15.42 28.20 -21.58
CA MET A 322 -15.30 27.61 -20.24
C MET A 322 -14.00 28.02 -19.54
N ILE A 323 -12.87 28.04 -20.27
CA ILE A 323 -11.58 28.48 -19.73
C ILE A 323 -11.60 29.98 -19.39
N ARG A 324 -12.19 30.82 -20.24
CA ARG A 324 -12.35 32.25 -19.93
C ARG A 324 -13.20 32.47 -18.68
N GLU A 325 -14.34 31.79 -18.57
CA GLU A 325 -15.23 31.87 -17.41
C GLU A 325 -14.53 31.41 -16.13
N ALA A 326 -13.77 30.31 -16.19
CA ALA A 326 -12.96 29.84 -15.08
C ALA A 326 -11.88 30.84 -14.66
N THR A 327 -11.18 31.43 -15.63
CA THR A 327 -10.15 32.45 -15.37
C THR A 327 -10.77 33.69 -14.71
N MET A 328 -11.89 34.19 -15.24
CA MET A 328 -12.61 35.32 -14.66
C MET A 328 -13.11 35.04 -13.23
N ALA A 329 -13.63 33.83 -12.98
CA ALA A 329 -14.07 33.42 -11.65
C ALA A 329 -12.91 33.34 -10.65
N ALA A 330 -11.74 32.84 -11.08
CA ALA A 330 -10.53 32.81 -10.28
C ALA A 330 -10.01 34.23 -9.96
N ILE A 331 -9.95 35.12 -10.95
CA ILE A 331 -9.53 36.51 -10.77
C ILE A 331 -10.50 37.27 -9.85
N THR A 332 -11.80 37.01 -9.96
CA THR A 332 -12.81 37.59 -9.05
C THR A 332 -12.57 37.15 -7.59
N ALA A 333 -12.24 35.86 -7.38
CA ALA A 333 -11.88 35.37 -6.06
C ALA A 333 -10.58 36.01 -5.55
N LEU A 334 -9.56 36.19 -6.41
CA LEU A 334 -8.30 36.85 -6.04
C LEU A 334 -8.45 38.33 -5.71
N LYS A 335 -9.34 39.04 -6.41
CA LYS A 335 -9.68 40.45 -6.16
C LYS A 335 -10.60 40.65 -4.95
N SER A 336 -11.09 39.57 -4.34
CA SER A 336 -11.89 39.67 -3.12
C SER A 336 -11.05 40.25 -1.98
N ARG A 337 -11.67 41.12 -1.18
CA ARG A 337 -10.99 41.91 -0.16
C ARG A 337 -10.14 41.03 0.78
N GLY A 338 -8.84 41.32 0.88
CA GLY A 338 -7.93 40.65 1.79
C GLY A 338 -7.30 39.36 1.27
N VAL A 339 -7.72 38.84 0.11
CA VAL A 339 -7.20 37.56 -0.42
C VAL A 339 -5.75 37.73 -0.91
N ALA A 340 -5.48 38.72 -1.75
CA ALA A 340 -4.14 38.99 -2.25
C ALA A 340 -3.17 39.34 -1.11
N GLU A 341 -3.61 40.14 -0.15
CA GLU A 341 -2.88 40.48 1.07
C GLU A 341 -2.57 39.25 1.91
N HIS A 342 -3.55 38.36 2.11
CA HIS A 342 -3.35 37.13 2.87
C HIS A 342 -2.32 36.22 2.19
N LEU A 343 -2.46 35.97 0.88
CA LEU A 343 -1.53 35.13 0.12
C LEU A 343 -0.11 35.70 0.11
N ALA A 344 0.04 37.01 -0.11
CA ALA A 344 1.33 37.68 -0.04
C ALA A 344 1.94 37.60 1.38
N SER A 345 1.12 37.74 2.42
CA SER A 345 1.60 37.66 3.81
C SER A 345 2.15 36.29 4.18
N ARG A 346 1.55 35.20 3.67
CA ARG A 346 2.01 33.83 3.90
C ARG A 346 3.40 33.58 3.33
N ILE A 347 3.67 34.05 2.12
CA ILE A 347 4.99 33.95 1.49
C ILE A 347 6.00 34.86 2.21
N ALA A 348 5.59 36.08 2.55
CA ALA A 348 6.44 37.03 3.25
C ALA A 348 6.84 36.55 4.65
N GLU A 349 5.91 35.95 5.40
CA GLU A 349 6.16 35.33 6.70
C GLU A 349 7.21 34.22 6.58
N ARG A 350 7.11 33.38 5.55
CA ARG A 350 8.09 32.31 5.31
C ARG A 350 9.47 32.87 4.96
N GLN A 351 9.56 33.80 4.01
CA GLN A 351 10.81 34.44 3.62
C GLN A 351 11.50 35.14 4.81
N MET A 352 10.71 35.79 5.66
CA MET A 352 11.20 36.42 6.89
C MET A 352 11.78 35.38 7.87
N ARG A 353 11.09 34.25 8.07
CA ARG A 353 11.59 33.16 8.92
C ARG A 353 12.89 32.55 8.38
N ASP A 354 12.97 32.34 7.08
CA ASP A 354 14.16 31.77 6.44
C ASP A 354 15.36 32.73 6.60
N GLN A 355 15.17 34.04 6.38
CA GLN A 355 16.23 35.05 6.59
C GLN A 355 16.65 35.16 8.06
N LEU A 356 15.70 35.03 9.00
CA LEU A 356 15.99 35.02 10.43
C LEU A 356 16.85 33.82 10.82
N LEU A 357 16.52 32.63 10.33
CA LEU A 357 17.28 31.40 10.59
C LEU A 357 18.71 31.50 10.02
N LEU A 358 18.86 32.04 8.81
CA LEU A 358 20.17 32.27 8.19
C LEU A 358 21.02 33.30 8.94
N ALA A 359 20.39 34.30 9.58
CA ALA A 359 21.08 35.30 10.38
C ALA A 359 21.53 34.77 11.75
N MET A 360 21.07 33.59 12.18
CA MET A 360 21.48 33.00 13.45
C MET A 360 22.94 32.53 13.40
N PRO A 361 23.77 32.83 14.41
CA PRO A 361 25.16 32.41 14.44
C PRO A 361 25.28 30.90 14.63
N GLU A 362 26.23 30.30 13.90
CA GLU A 362 26.58 28.90 14.06
C GLU A 362 27.39 28.64 15.34
N ARG A 363 27.44 27.36 15.76
CA ARG A 363 28.15 26.91 16.97
C ARG A 363 29.58 27.45 17.04
N GLN A 364 30.28 27.48 15.92
CA GLN A 364 31.67 27.93 15.83
C GLN A 364 31.82 29.42 16.16
N ALA A 365 30.95 30.28 15.60
CA ALA A 365 30.92 31.71 15.89
C ALA A 365 30.57 31.99 17.36
N MET A 366 29.76 31.13 18.00
CA MET A 366 29.46 31.24 19.43
C MET A 366 30.64 30.83 20.33
N THR A 367 31.43 29.83 19.93
CA THR A 367 32.60 29.37 20.69
C THR A 367 33.81 30.31 20.59
N GLU A 368 33.90 31.11 19.52
CA GLU A 368 34.99 32.08 19.31
C GLU A 368 34.80 33.38 20.13
N GLY A 369 33.66 33.54 20.81
CA GLY A 369 33.43 34.63 21.78
C GLY A 369 33.36 36.03 21.16
N THR A 370 33.15 36.11 19.85
CA THR A 370 33.38 37.35 19.08
C THR A 370 32.25 38.37 19.18
N ARG A 371 31.06 38.05 19.73
CA ARG A 371 29.95 39.00 19.97
C ARG A 371 29.05 38.60 21.15
N SER A 372 28.68 39.58 21.98
CA SER A 372 27.81 39.42 23.16
C SER A 372 26.31 39.64 22.86
N GLU A 373 25.97 40.27 21.73
CA GLU A 373 24.60 40.61 21.33
C GLU A 373 24.42 40.37 19.83
N ILE A 374 23.27 39.83 19.43
CA ILE A 374 22.89 39.59 18.03
C ILE A 374 21.80 40.60 17.67
N GLU A 375 22.14 41.56 16.80
CA GLU A 375 21.16 42.49 16.24
C GLU A 375 20.75 41.98 14.84
N ILE A 376 19.48 41.62 14.69
CA ILE A 376 18.93 41.12 13.42
C ILE A 376 17.97 42.16 12.86
N THR A 377 18.36 42.78 11.74
CA THR A 377 17.51 43.71 10.99
C THR A 377 17.16 43.11 9.64
N ILE A 378 15.89 42.76 9.46
CA ILE A 378 15.38 42.18 8.20
C ILE A 378 14.26 43.06 7.66
N ALA A 379 14.40 43.51 6.41
CA ALA A 379 13.37 44.27 5.73
C ALA A 379 12.16 43.36 5.41
N SER A 380 10.95 43.84 5.65
CA SER A 380 9.74 43.07 5.33
C SER A 380 9.62 42.84 3.81
N PRO A 381 9.55 41.59 3.33
CA PRO A 381 9.35 41.30 1.92
C PRO A 381 7.90 41.49 1.47
N TYR A 382 6.97 41.69 2.41
CA TYR A 382 5.54 41.78 2.14
C TYR A 382 5.15 42.81 1.06
N PRO A 383 5.64 44.07 1.06
CA PRO A 383 5.26 45.03 0.02
C PRO A 383 5.63 44.55 -1.39
N ALA A 384 6.82 43.97 -1.56
CA ALA A 384 7.28 43.46 -2.84
C ALA A 384 6.47 42.24 -3.30
N GLU A 385 6.10 41.34 -2.39
CA GLU A 385 5.25 40.19 -2.70
C GLU A 385 3.80 40.59 -3.00
N LEU A 386 3.27 41.61 -2.34
CA LEU A 386 1.95 42.16 -2.62
C LEU A 386 1.91 42.80 -4.03
N ASP A 387 2.93 43.59 -4.37
CA ASP A 387 3.06 44.17 -5.71
C ASP A 387 3.21 43.10 -6.79
N ARG A 388 3.82 41.96 -6.46
CA ARG A 388 4.01 40.84 -7.38
C ARG A 388 2.68 40.14 -7.66
N ILE A 389 1.92 39.76 -6.63
CA ILE A 389 0.63 39.09 -6.82
C ILE A 389 -0.38 40.01 -7.52
N ASN A 390 -0.40 41.30 -7.18
CA ASN A 390 -1.28 42.27 -7.85
C ASN A 390 -0.96 42.38 -9.33
N ARG A 391 0.32 42.41 -9.72
CA ARG A 391 0.72 42.39 -11.13
C ARG A 391 0.24 41.13 -11.86
N MET A 392 0.32 39.95 -11.23
CA MET A 392 -0.20 38.70 -11.81
C MET A 392 -1.73 38.75 -11.97
N ILE A 393 -2.44 39.30 -10.98
CA ILE A 393 -3.90 39.50 -11.03
C ILE A 393 -4.29 40.49 -12.13
N ASP A 394 -3.53 41.57 -12.32
CA ASP A 394 -3.81 42.61 -13.31
C ASP A 394 -3.65 42.11 -14.76
N VAL A 395 -2.70 41.20 -15.00
CA VAL A 395 -2.52 40.55 -16.31
C VAL A 395 -3.30 39.24 -16.45
N GLU A 396 -4.16 38.93 -15.48
CA GLU A 396 -5.01 37.73 -15.44
C GLU A 396 -4.25 36.38 -15.47
N ASP A 397 -3.02 36.34 -14.97
CA ASP A 397 -2.16 35.14 -14.95
C ASP A 397 -2.46 34.26 -13.73
N VAL A 398 -3.57 33.53 -13.82
CA VAL A 398 -4.01 32.59 -12.77
C VAL A 398 -3.01 31.46 -12.56
N GLU A 399 -2.36 30.98 -13.62
CA GLU A 399 -1.37 29.89 -13.53
C GLU A 399 -0.18 30.30 -12.66
N ALA A 400 0.36 31.51 -12.87
CA ALA A 400 1.45 32.03 -12.05
C ALA A 400 1.04 32.17 -10.57
N VAL A 401 -0.19 32.61 -10.29
CA VAL A 401 -0.67 32.73 -8.90
C VAL A 401 -0.82 31.35 -8.25
N VAL A 402 -1.49 30.42 -8.93
CA VAL A 402 -1.70 29.05 -8.43
C VAL A 402 -0.37 28.30 -8.25
N SER A 403 0.63 28.59 -9.08
CA SER A 403 1.95 27.97 -8.98
C SER A 403 2.82 28.52 -7.84
N ARG A 404 2.59 29.77 -7.39
CA ARG A 404 3.46 30.45 -6.41
C ARG A 404 2.87 30.54 -5.00
N TYR A 405 1.54 30.58 -4.86
CA TYR A 405 0.89 30.93 -3.60
C TYR A 405 0.05 29.77 -3.02
N PRO A 406 -0.15 29.72 -1.68
CA PRO A 406 -1.00 28.74 -1.01
C PRO A 406 -2.50 29.02 -1.26
N VAL A 407 -2.98 28.74 -2.46
CA VAL A 407 -4.35 29.07 -2.91
C VAL A 407 -5.45 28.15 -2.34
N ARG A 408 -5.10 27.16 -1.51
CA ARG A 408 -6.05 26.19 -0.95
C ARG A 408 -7.20 26.88 -0.19
N GLU A 409 -6.91 27.92 0.59
CA GLU A 409 -7.91 28.61 1.41
C GLU A 409 -8.46 29.90 0.76
N SER A 410 -7.96 30.28 -0.42
CA SER A 410 -8.33 31.56 -1.07
C SER A 410 -9.67 31.54 -1.81
N GLY A 411 -10.30 30.37 -1.93
CA GLY A 411 -11.52 30.18 -2.73
C GLY A 411 -11.28 30.04 -4.24
N VAL A 412 -10.08 30.34 -4.73
CA VAL A 412 -9.70 30.26 -6.16
C VAL A 412 -9.96 28.87 -6.74
N LEU A 413 -9.50 27.82 -6.05
CA LEU A 413 -9.67 26.44 -6.49
C LEU A 413 -11.15 26.02 -6.60
N SER A 414 -11.98 26.51 -5.67
CA SER A 414 -13.43 26.28 -5.72
C SER A 414 -14.08 27.01 -6.89
N SER A 415 -13.65 28.25 -7.16
CA SER A 415 -14.14 29.05 -8.29
C SER A 415 -13.78 28.41 -9.62
N LEU A 416 -12.54 27.94 -9.78
CA LEU A 416 -12.10 27.20 -10.99
C LEU A 416 -12.94 25.93 -11.21
N ALA A 417 -13.09 25.10 -10.18
CA ALA A 417 -13.88 23.86 -10.29
C ALA A 417 -15.34 24.12 -10.67
N ARG A 418 -15.99 25.10 -10.02
CA ARG A 418 -17.40 25.43 -10.29
C ARG A 418 -17.62 26.05 -11.67
N ALA A 419 -16.71 26.90 -12.12
CA ALA A 419 -16.78 27.52 -13.44
C ALA A 419 -16.62 26.49 -14.57
N LEU A 420 -15.94 25.37 -14.30
CA LEU A 420 -15.90 24.20 -15.20
C LEU A 420 -17.06 23.21 -14.95
N HIS A 421 -18.13 23.64 -14.28
CA HIS A 421 -19.34 22.86 -13.99
C HIS A 421 -19.12 21.59 -13.15
N PHE A 422 -18.15 21.59 -12.23
CA PHE A 422 -18.05 20.58 -11.18
C PHE A 422 -18.76 21.05 -9.90
N ASN A 423 -19.32 20.13 -9.11
CA ASN A 423 -20.02 20.50 -7.86
C ASN A 423 -19.06 21.06 -6.80
N GLY A 424 -17.79 20.65 -6.86
CA GLY A 424 -16.74 21.11 -5.96
C GLY A 424 -15.37 20.57 -6.32
N ARG A 425 -14.38 20.86 -5.46
CA ARG A 425 -12.97 20.51 -5.69
C ARG A 425 -12.75 19.00 -5.75
N SER A 426 -13.35 18.25 -4.84
CA SER A 426 -13.21 16.78 -4.81
C SER A 426 -13.71 16.11 -6.11
N ASP A 427 -14.79 16.62 -6.71
CA ASP A 427 -15.29 16.13 -8.00
C ASP A 427 -14.33 16.47 -9.14
N TYR A 428 -13.81 17.70 -9.14
CA TYR A 428 -12.82 18.17 -10.09
C TYR A 428 -11.53 17.34 -10.01
N GLU A 429 -10.96 17.14 -8.82
CA GLU A 429 -9.71 16.42 -8.60
C GLU A 429 -9.84 14.93 -8.98
N ARG A 430 -10.97 14.29 -8.69
CA ARG A 430 -11.25 12.92 -9.17
C ARG A 430 -11.37 12.83 -10.69
N ALA A 431 -12.00 13.81 -11.31
CA ALA A 431 -12.05 13.90 -12.77
C ALA A 431 -10.65 14.14 -13.37
N ALA A 432 -9.85 15.00 -12.74
CA ALA A 432 -8.45 15.24 -13.12
C ALA A 432 -7.64 13.94 -13.09
N LEU A 433 -7.69 13.18 -11.99
CA LEU A 433 -7.02 11.88 -11.88
C LEU A 433 -7.45 10.91 -12.99
N THR A 434 -8.76 10.87 -13.29
CA THR A 434 -9.28 10.02 -14.37
C THR A 434 -8.67 10.40 -15.73
N MET A 435 -8.62 11.70 -16.04
CA MET A 435 -8.04 12.18 -17.30
C MET A 435 -6.52 11.98 -17.35
N ILE A 436 -5.80 12.23 -16.26
CA ILE A 436 -4.36 11.97 -16.14
C ILE A 436 -4.06 10.47 -16.32
N GLY A 437 -4.92 9.58 -15.81
CA GLY A 437 -4.80 8.14 -16.01
C GLY A 437 -5.01 7.70 -17.47
N ALA A 438 -5.83 8.42 -18.23
CA ALA A 438 -6.14 8.10 -19.62
C ALA A 438 -5.17 8.75 -20.64
N ASP A 439 -4.66 9.95 -20.36
CA ASP A 439 -3.87 10.76 -21.30
C ASP A 439 -2.36 10.69 -21.04
N VAL A 440 -1.63 10.01 -21.93
CA VAL A 440 -0.17 9.87 -21.87
C VAL A 440 0.56 11.21 -22.03
N ASN A 441 0.04 12.11 -22.87
CA ASN A 441 0.66 13.42 -23.11
C ASN A 441 0.51 14.29 -21.88
N LEU A 442 -0.68 14.32 -21.27
CA LEU A 442 -0.92 15.04 -20.03
C LEU A 442 0.00 14.54 -18.90
N ARG A 443 0.15 13.22 -18.74
CA ARG A 443 1.13 12.66 -17.77
C ARG A 443 2.54 13.14 -18.05
N THR A 444 2.96 13.16 -19.30
CA THR A 444 4.32 13.58 -19.68
C THR A 444 4.53 15.06 -19.36
N THR A 445 3.55 15.92 -19.67
CA THR A 445 3.59 17.34 -19.31
C THR A 445 3.67 17.55 -17.81
N LEU A 446 2.85 16.84 -17.02
CA LEU A 446 2.87 16.95 -15.56
C LEU A 446 4.18 16.43 -14.94
N LYS A 447 4.76 15.35 -15.49
CA LYS A 447 6.10 14.89 -15.07
C LYS A 447 7.17 15.94 -15.31
N ASN A 448 7.15 16.59 -16.47
CA ASN A 448 8.14 17.63 -16.78
C ASN A 448 8.06 18.81 -15.79
N ARG A 449 6.86 19.08 -15.26
CA ARG A 449 6.65 20.08 -14.19
C ARG A 449 7.21 19.66 -12.83
N LEU A 450 7.61 18.39 -12.62
CA LEU A 450 8.26 17.93 -11.38
C LEU A 450 9.80 18.06 -11.39
N GLY A 451 10.37 18.64 -12.45
CA GLY A 451 11.80 18.98 -12.52
C GLY A 451 12.74 17.80 -12.28
N ASN A 452 13.73 17.99 -11.40
CA ASN A 452 14.82 17.05 -11.12
C ASN A 452 14.32 15.67 -10.67
N LEU A 453 13.20 15.60 -9.96
CA LEU A 453 12.63 14.34 -9.48
C LEU A 453 12.32 13.39 -10.65
N THR A 454 11.83 13.90 -11.76
CA THR A 454 11.47 13.08 -12.92
C THR A 454 12.70 12.40 -13.52
N ALA A 455 13.85 13.08 -13.57
CA ALA A 455 15.10 12.49 -14.05
C ALA A 455 15.61 11.38 -13.10
N GLN A 456 15.44 11.56 -11.79
CA GLN A 456 15.84 10.58 -10.78
C GLN A 456 14.92 9.34 -10.77
N LEU A 457 13.63 9.53 -11.02
CA LEU A 457 12.64 8.46 -11.04
C LEU A 457 12.47 7.76 -12.40
N ALA A 458 13.01 8.33 -13.49
CA ALA A 458 12.96 7.78 -14.85
C ALA A 458 13.49 6.35 -14.99
#